data_AF-A0AAW1LXY0-F1
#
_entry.id   AF-A0AAW1LXY0-F1
#
_cell.length_a   1.000
_cell.length_b   1.000
_cell.length_c   1.000
_cell.angle_alpha   90.00
_cell.angle_beta   90.00
_cell.angle_gamma   90.00
#
_symmetry.space_group_name_H-M   'P 1'
#
loop_
_entity.id
_entity.type
_entity.pdbx_description
1 polymer ?
#
loop_
_entity_poly.entity_id
_entity_poly.type
_entity_poly.pdbx_seq_one_letter_code
_entity_poly.pdbx_strand_id
1 'polypeptide(L)'
;MIRSVFLFLCWIPVYLCLCITPKPPCSPDLSIDITDSDYDSHTGSRTKDNITYSQYDYYVHNGTIRGCICNMKACVRKCCPLHEDIGPEKACAPNVEVRGNYSDVVPNNFTYTIVSNFLVCQNKFRFQLYPVQDREAEAFTIDTNGNLRCYWSSDMYKSIRRRA
;
A
#
# COMPACT_ATOMS: atom_id res chain seq x y z
N MET A 1 50.04 -35.81 29.49
CA MET A 1 49.75 -36.12 28.08
C MET A 1 48.23 -36.12 27.86
N ILE A 2 47.73 -35.00 27.33
CA ILE A 2 46.55 -34.80 26.48
C ILE A 2 45.36 -35.75 26.72
N ARG A 3 44.50 -35.39 27.68
CA ARG A 3 43.11 -35.86 27.77
C ARG A 3 42.23 -34.61 27.92
N SER A 4 41.07 -34.61 27.25
CA SER A 4 39.96 -33.66 27.47
C SER A 4 39.97 -32.30 26.74
N VAL A 5 40.13 -32.26 25.42
CA VAL A 5 39.86 -31.02 24.62
C VAL A 5 39.01 -31.30 23.36
N PHE A 6 38.27 -32.40 23.29
CA PHE A 6 37.53 -32.80 22.07
C PHE A 6 36.02 -33.04 22.27
N LEU A 7 35.38 -32.38 23.25
CA LEU A 7 33.94 -32.54 23.50
C LEU A 7 33.11 -31.25 23.43
N PHE A 8 33.68 -30.12 23.00
CA PHE A 8 32.93 -28.85 22.88
C PHE A 8 32.65 -28.39 21.43
N LEU A 9 33.23 -29.05 20.41
CA LEU A 9 33.08 -28.61 19.02
C LEU A 9 31.85 -29.17 18.29
N CYS A 10 31.09 -30.10 18.89
CA CYS A 10 29.92 -30.71 18.25
C CYS A 10 28.58 -30.09 18.66
N TRP A 11 28.56 -29.21 19.67
CA TRP A 11 27.34 -28.57 20.18
C TRP A 11 27.10 -27.17 19.61
N ILE A 12 28.05 -26.63 18.83
CA ILE A 12 27.97 -25.27 18.28
C ILE A 12 27.16 -25.18 16.96
N PRO A 13 27.08 -26.20 16.06
CA PRO A 13 26.32 -26.03 14.82
C PRO A 13 24.80 -26.19 14.98
N VAL A 14 24.30 -26.65 16.14
CA VAL A 14 22.86 -26.85 16.39
C VAL A 14 22.15 -25.56 16.83
N TYR A 15 22.86 -24.63 17.50
CA TYR A 15 22.29 -23.36 17.95
C TYR A 15 22.25 -22.27 16.88
N LEU A 16 22.86 -22.49 15.72
CA LEU A 16 22.85 -21.53 14.62
C LEU A 16 21.76 -21.81 13.57
N CYS A 17 20.76 -22.63 13.88
CA CYS A 17 19.51 -22.66 13.12
C CYS A 17 18.61 -21.51 13.59
N LEU A 18 19.08 -20.27 13.40
CA LEU A 18 18.30 -19.07 13.63
C LEU A 18 17.12 -19.08 12.64
N CYS A 19 15.90 -19.09 13.19
CA CYS A 19 14.65 -19.04 12.44
C CYS A 19 14.68 -17.93 11.38
N ILE A 20 14.93 -18.30 10.12
CA ILE A 20 14.67 -17.43 8.98
C ILE A 20 13.15 -17.49 8.77
N THR A 21 12.40 -16.72 9.55
CA THR A 21 10.99 -16.50 9.23
C THR A 21 10.94 -15.67 7.95
N PRO A 22 10.35 -16.17 6.85
CA PRO A 22 10.26 -15.40 5.62
C PRO A 22 9.50 -14.12 5.91
N LYS A 23 10.16 -12.98 5.71
CA LYS A 23 9.54 -11.66 5.86
C LYS A 23 8.40 -11.55 4.83
N PRO A 24 7.21 -11.09 5.23
CA PRO A 24 6.10 -10.94 4.28
C PRO A 24 6.48 -9.97 3.15
N PRO A 25 5.97 -10.19 1.93
CA PRO A 25 6.32 -9.39 0.73
C PRO A 25 5.89 -7.93 0.83
N CYS A 26 4.91 -7.61 1.69
CA CYS A 26 4.54 -6.25 2.03
C CYS A 26 3.99 -6.18 3.46
N SER A 27 3.82 -4.96 3.99
CA SER A 27 3.18 -4.75 5.30
C SER A 27 1.70 -5.18 5.26
N PRO A 28 1.12 -5.72 6.36
CA PRO A 28 -0.32 -5.95 6.48
C PRO A 28 -1.17 -4.74 6.11
N ASP A 29 -0.68 -3.54 6.45
CA ASP A 29 -1.31 -2.27 6.15
C ASP A 29 -1.32 -1.92 4.66
N LEU A 30 -0.53 -2.60 3.84
CA LEU A 30 -0.36 -2.35 2.40
C LEU A 30 -0.87 -3.51 1.54
N SER A 31 -1.40 -4.55 2.17
CA SER A 31 -1.99 -5.70 1.50
C SER A 31 -3.50 -5.67 1.60
N ILE A 32 -4.15 -6.34 0.67
CA ILE A 32 -5.59 -6.54 0.65
C ILE A 32 -5.94 -7.98 0.99
N ASP A 33 -7.13 -8.19 1.54
CA ASP A 33 -7.66 -9.52 1.75
C ASP A 33 -8.05 -10.16 0.40
N ILE A 34 -7.46 -11.32 0.10
CA ILE A 34 -7.72 -12.15 -1.07
C ILE A 34 -8.14 -13.57 -0.67
N THR A 35 -8.69 -13.76 0.54
CA THR A 35 -9.07 -15.08 1.05
C THR A 35 -10.11 -15.78 0.17
N ASP A 36 -10.99 -15.01 -0.46
CA ASP A 36 -12.01 -15.38 -1.46
C ASP A 36 -11.47 -15.49 -2.90
N SER A 37 -10.15 -15.56 -3.10
CA SER A 37 -9.53 -15.74 -4.42
C SER A 37 -9.63 -17.18 -4.95
N ASP A 38 -9.72 -17.31 -6.27
CA ASP A 38 -9.56 -18.57 -6.98
C ASP A 38 -8.11 -19.05 -6.87
N TYR A 39 -7.90 -20.31 -6.52
CA TYR A 39 -6.56 -20.90 -6.39
C TYR A 39 -6.26 -21.85 -7.54
N ASP A 40 -5.16 -21.59 -8.25
CA ASP A 40 -4.64 -22.49 -9.29
C ASP A 40 -3.61 -23.44 -8.66
N SER A 41 -3.96 -24.72 -8.56
CA SER A 41 -3.12 -25.76 -7.97
C SER A 41 -1.89 -26.11 -8.82
N HIS A 42 -1.88 -25.79 -10.11
CA HIS A 42 -0.75 -26.07 -11.00
C HIS A 42 0.36 -25.02 -10.87
N THR A 43 -0.02 -23.75 -10.75
CA THR A 43 0.92 -22.62 -10.66
C THR A 43 1.16 -22.14 -9.24
N GLY A 44 0.27 -22.49 -8.30
CA GLY A 44 0.26 -21.91 -6.95
C GLY A 44 -0.17 -20.44 -6.94
N SER A 45 -0.78 -19.95 -8.01
CA SER A 45 -1.25 -18.57 -8.11
C SER A 45 -2.66 -18.41 -7.56
N ARG A 46 -3.02 -17.17 -7.23
CA ARG A 46 -4.35 -16.79 -6.76
C ARG A 46 -4.93 -15.69 -7.61
N THR A 47 -6.20 -15.76 -7.96
CA THR A 47 -6.86 -14.72 -8.77
C THR A 47 -8.05 -14.13 -8.05
N LYS A 48 -8.11 -12.80 -7.95
CA LYS A 48 -9.23 -12.04 -7.40
C LYS A 48 -9.44 -10.79 -8.23
N ASP A 49 -10.69 -10.47 -8.59
CA ASP A 49 -11.05 -9.27 -9.37
C ASP A 49 -10.24 -9.09 -10.67
N ASN A 50 -9.98 -10.19 -11.39
CA ASN A 50 -9.11 -10.25 -12.58
C ASN A 50 -7.64 -9.88 -12.33
N ILE A 51 -7.17 -9.99 -11.09
CA ILE A 51 -5.78 -9.78 -10.70
C ILE A 51 -5.21 -11.11 -10.20
N THR A 52 -4.17 -11.58 -10.88
CA THR A 52 -3.46 -12.81 -10.53
C THR A 52 -2.22 -12.48 -9.69
N TYR A 53 -2.14 -13.06 -8.50
CA TYR A 53 -1.06 -12.98 -7.53
C TYR A 53 -0.19 -14.23 -7.66
N SER A 54 1.11 -14.06 -7.90
CA SER A 54 2.04 -15.18 -7.81
C SER A 54 2.24 -15.61 -6.35
N GLN A 55 2.82 -16.78 -6.12
CA GLN A 55 3.20 -17.25 -4.78
C GLN A 55 4.12 -16.29 -4.00
N TYR A 56 4.73 -15.31 -4.67
CA TYR A 56 5.58 -14.28 -4.05
C TYR A 56 4.83 -12.98 -3.74
N ASP A 57 3.61 -12.81 -4.27
CA ASP A 57 2.80 -11.60 -4.15
C ASP A 57 1.70 -11.72 -3.10
N TYR A 58 1.59 -12.87 -2.42
CA TYR A 58 0.66 -13.05 -1.31
C TYR A 58 1.30 -13.80 -0.16
N TYR A 59 0.69 -13.70 1.02
CA TYR A 59 1.09 -14.42 2.22
C TYR A 59 -0.11 -14.69 3.12
N VAL A 60 0.02 -15.66 4.03
CA VAL A 60 -1.00 -15.96 5.03
C VAL A 60 -0.65 -15.22 6.31
N HIS A 61 -1.61 -14.47 6.86
CA HIS A 61 -1.47 -13.74 8.11
C HIS A 61 -2.73 -13.92 8.96
N ASN A 62 -2.59 -14.55 10.12
CA ASN A 62 -3.70 -14.83 11.05
C ASN A 62 -4.91 -15.51 10.37
N GLY A 63 -4.66 -16.49 9.50
CA GLY A 63 -5.71 -17.22 8.77
C GLY A 63 -6.31 -16.47 7.58
N THR A 64 -5.92 -15.22 7.36
CA THR A 64 -6.32 -14.41 6.20
C THR A 64 -5.25 -14.50 5.12
N ILE A 65 -5.65 -14.66 3.85
CA ILE A 65 -4.71 -14.62 2.72
C ILE A 65 -4.64 -13.18 2.24
N ARG A 66 -3.45 -12.59 2.26
CA ARG A 66 -3.23 -11.18 1.95
C ARG A 66 -2.38 -11.01 0.70
N GLY A 67 -2.86 -10.19 -0.24
CA GLY A 67 -2.20 -9.91 -1.52
C GLY A 67 -1.55 -8.53 -1.56
N CYS A 68 -0.34 -8.45 -2.12
CA CYS A 68 0.49 -7.25 -2.25
C CYS A 68 0.37 -6.64 -3.65
N ILE A 69 -0.83 -6.19 -4.01
CA ILE A 69 -1.12 -5.64 -5.36
C ILE A 69 -0.17 -4.52 -5.80
N CYS A 70 0.24 -3.66 -4.88
CA CYS A 70 1.15 -2.55 -5.13
C CYS A 70 2.57 -2.96 -5.55
N ASN A 71 2.96 -4.22 -5.35
CA ASN A 71 4.25 -4.74 -5.82
C ASN A 71 4.21 -5.14 -7.29
N MET A 72 3.01 -5.45 -7.82
CA MET A 72 2.81 -5.92 -9.19
C MET A 72 2.43 -4.79 -10.16
N LYS A 73 1.70 -3.79 -9.68
CA LYS A 73 1.18 -2.66 -10.49
C LYS A 73 1.19 -1.37 -9.69
N ALA A 74 1.25 -0.24 -10.39
CA ALA A 74 1.06 1.07 -9.78
C ALA A 74 -0.30 1.10 -9.07
N CYS A 75 -0.28 1.44 -7.78
CA CYS A 75 -1.48 1.46 -6.96
C CYS A 75 -1.70 2.84 -6.36
N VAL A 76 -2.95 3.25 -6.24
CA VAL A 76 -3.35 4.45 -5.49
C VAL A 76 -4.16 4.00 -4.29
N ARG A 77 -3.74 4.42 -3.11
CA ARG A 77 -4.39 4.04 -1.85
C ARG A 77 -5.46 5.06 -1.52
N LYS A 78 -6.72 4.62 -1.57
CA LYS A 78 -7.87 5.38 -1.12
C LYS A 78 -8.21 4.97 0.31
N CYS A 79 -8.41 5.96 1.17
CA CYS A 79 -8.69 5.73 2.57
C CYS A 79 -10.08 5.16 2.80
N CYS A 80 -11.06 5.71 2.07
CA CYS A 80 -12.44 5.30 2.13
C CYS A 80 -12.80 4.29 1.03
N PRO A 81 -13.95 3.61 1.15
CA PRO A 81 -14.54 2.83 0.06
C PRO A 81 -14.61 3.62 -1.26
N LEU A 82 -14.73 2.91 -2.38
CA LEU A 82 -14.69 3.51 -3.71
C LEU A 82 -15.70 4.67 -3.87
N HIS A 83 -16.88 4.56 -3.24
CA HIS A 83 -18.00 5.51 -3.33
C HIS A 83 -18.13 6.46 -2.13
N GLU A 84 -17.10 6.51 -1.28
CA GLU A 84 -17.07 7.35 -0.10
C GLU A 84 -15.83 8.22 -0.08
N ASP A 85 -15.93 9.39 0.53
CA ASP A 85 -14.84 10.33 0.70
C ASP A 85 -14.63 10.62 2.18
N ILE A 86 -13.43 11.09 2.53
CA ILE A 86 -13.15 11.50 3.90
C ILE A 86 -13.88 12.82 4.18
N GLY A 87 -14.96 12.74 4.95
CA GLY A 87 -15.72 13.90 5.42
C GLY A 87 -14.97 14.72 6.47
N PRO A 88 -15.50 15.88 6.90
CA PRO A 88 -14.83 16.77 7.84
C PRO A 88 -14.40 16.07 9.15
N GLU A 89 -15.19 15.11 9.63
CA GLU A 89 -14.98 14.39 10.90
C GLU A 89 -13.96 13.24 10.86
N LYS A 90 -13.29 13.00 9.72
CA LYS A 90 -12.38 11.85 9.48
C LYS A 90 -13.08 10.51 9.39
N ALA A 91 -14.41 10.55 9.39
CA ALA A 91 -15.25 9.47 8.94
C ALA A 91 -15.33 9.45 7.42
N CYS A 92 -15.46 8.25 6.87
CA CYS A 92 -15.88 8.08 5.50
C CYS A 92 -17.37 8.39 5.41
N ALA A 93 -17.74 9.21 4.44
CA ALA A 93 -19.12 9.57 4.17
C ALA A 93 -19.39 9.30 2.68
N PRO A 94 -20.62 8.87 2.32
CA PRO A 94 -21.00 8.72 0.92
C PRO A 94 -20.73 10.04 0.19
N ASN A 95 -20.22 9.93 -1.05
CA ASN A 95 -19.86 11.07 -1.86
C ASN A 95 -21.07 12.02 -2.00
N VAL A 96 -21.08 13.11 -1.23
CA VAL A 96 -22.05 14.19 -1.37
C VAL A 96 -21.63 14.97 -2.61
N GLU A 97 -22.09 14.51 -3.78
CA GLU A 97 -21.94 15.16 -5.10
C GLU A 97 -20.69 16.05 -5.23
N VAL A 98 -19.50 15.46 -5.12
CA VAL A 98 -18.30 16.20 -5.52
C VAL A 98 -18.35 16.28 -7.05
N ARG A 99 -18.70 17.46 -7.57
CA ARG A 99 -18.72 17.88 -8.98
C ARG A 99 -17.31 17.86 -9.62
N GLY A 100 -16.61 16.74 -9.54
CA GLY A 100 -15.31 16.55 -10.15
C GLY A 100 -15.22 15.14 -10.73
N ASN A 101 -15.18 15.06 -12.06
CA ASN A 101 -14.85 13.80 -12.74
C ASN A 101 -13.42 13.44 -12.37
N TYR A 102 -13.25 12.43 -11.51
CA TYR A 102 -11.94 11.91 -11.10
C TYR A 102 -11.11 11.42 -12.31
N SER A 103 -11.80 11.09 -13.40
CA SER A 103 -11.25 10.71 -14.70
C SER A 103 -10.42 11.80 -15.36
N ASP A 104 -10.58 13.08 -15.00
CA ASP A 104 -9.99 14.21 -15.72
C ASP A 104 -8.60 14.62 -15.20
N VAL A 105 -8.14 14.06 -14.07
CA VAL A 105 -6.90 14.51 -13.40
C VAL A 105 -5.69 13.61 -13.70
N VAL A 106 -5.87 12.45 -14.33
CA VAL A 106 -4.75 11.55 -14.62
C VAL A 106 -4.36 11.61 -16.10
N PRO A 107 -3.11 11.99 -16.43
CA PRO A 107 -2.65 12.00 -17.81
C PRO A 107 -2.79 10.60 -18.44
N ASN A 108 -3.35 10.58 -19.65
CA ASN A 108 -3.96 9.48 -20.41
C ASN A 108 -3.08 8.24 -20.75
N ASN A 109 -2.23 7.73 -19.85
CA ASN A 109 -1.52 6.47 -20.15
C ASN A 109 -1.08 5.63 -18.94
N PHE A 110 -1.42 6.02 -17.70
CA PHE A 110 -1.07 5.22 -16.53
C PHE A 110 -2.29 4.41 -16.06
N THR A 111 -2.25 3.09 -16.26
CA THR A 111 -3.19 2.16 -15.65
C THR A 111 -2.76 1.91 -14.20
N TYR A 112 -3.34 2.65 -13.25
CA TYR A 112 -3.19 2.39 -11.82
C TYR A 112 -4.42 1.63 -11.28
N THR A 113 -4.23 0.86 -10.21
CA THR A 113 -5.35 0.26 -9.49
C THR A 113 -5.62 1.03 -8.21
N ILE A 114 -6.87 1.45 -8.02
CA ILE A 114 -7.31 2.04 -6.76
C ILE A 114 -7.55 0.91 -5.77
N VAL A 115 -6.87 1.00 -4.63
CA VAL A 115 -7.06 0.08 -3.52
C VAL A 115 -7.70 0.88 -2.39
N SER A 116 -8.91 0.50 -1.97
CA SER A 116 -9.70 1.22 -0.98
C SER A 116 -9.57 0.64 0.44
N ASN A 117 -10.17 1.32 1.43
CA ASN A 117 -10.32 0.87 2.82
C ASN A 117 -9.03 0.85 3.65
N PHE A 118 -8.09 1.76 3.38
CA PHE A 118 -6.91 1.92 4.22
C PHE A 118 -7.21 2.70 5.50
N LEU A 119 -7.40 1.99 6.61
CA LEU A 119 -7.64 2.56 7.95
C LEU A 119 -6.48 3.43 8.45
N VAL A 120 -5.26 3.20 7.95
CA VAL A 120 -4.05 3.97 8.30
C VAL A 120 -4.20 5.47 8.02
N CYS A 121 -5.14 5.87 7.16
CA CYS A 121 -5.36 7.26 6.83
C CYS A 121 -5.93 8.13 7.95
N GLN A 122 -6.66 7.56 8.92
CA GLN A 122 -7.39 8.36 9.93
C GLN A 122 -6.44 9.23 10.79
N ASN A 123 -5.21 8.77 10.97
CA ASN A 123 -4.18 9.45 11.76
C ASN A 123 -3.21 10.31 10.93
N LYS A 124 -3.45 10.47 9.62
CA LYS A 124 -2.58 11.24 8.72
C LYS A 124 -3.18 12.61 8.39
N PHE A 125 -2.29 13.54 8.01
CA PHE A 125 -2.70 14.87 7.54
C PHE A 125 -3.49 14.76 6.24
N ARG A 126 -4.48 15.65 6.10
CA ARG A 126 -5.25 15.79 4.88
C ARG A 126 -4.63 16.85 4.00
N PHE A 127 -4.58 16.57 2.72
CA PHE A 127 -4.27 17.54 1.69
C PHE A 127 -5.44 17.52 0.71
N GLN A 128 -6.01 18.70 0.49
CA GLN A 128 -6.92 18.88 -0.62
C GLN A 128 -6.05 19.10 -1.86
N LEU A 129 -6.12 18.19 -2.81
CA LEU A 129 -5.43 18.35 -4.08
C LEU A 129 -6.39 19.09 -5.00
N TYR A 130 -6.02 20.30 -5.41
CA TYR A 130 -6.81 21.04 -6.39
C TYR A 130 -6.48 20.52 -7.79
N PRO A 131 -7.47 20.10 -8.60
CA PRO A 131 -7.22 19.75 -9.98
C PRO A 131 -6.67 20.98 -10.71
N VAL A 132 -5.67 20.76 -11.58
CA VAL A 132 -4.97 21.80 -12.33
C VAL A 132 -5.93 22.46 -13.32
N GLN A 133 -6.72 23.43 -12.88
CA GLN A 133 -7.50 24.30 -13.76
C GLN A 133 -6.77 25.61 -14.07
N ASP A 134 -5.89 26.07 -13.17
CA ASP A 134 -5.05 27.26 -13.36
C ASP A 134 -3.56 26.90 -13.28
N ARG A 135 -2.74 27.57 -14.10
CA ARG A 135 -1.31 27.27 -14.34
C ARG A 135 -0.38 27.42 -13.12
N GLU A 136 -0.93 27.68 -11.94
CA GLU A 136 -0.21 27.80 -10.67
C GLU A 136 -0.65 26.75 -9.64
N ALA A 137 -1.53 25.81 -10.01
CA ALA A 137 -2.08 24.81 -9.10
C ALA A 137 -1.06 23.74 -8.69
N GLU A 138 -1.22 23.26 -7.46
CA GLU A 138 -0.48 22.20 -6.79
C GLU A 138 -0.38 20.93 -7.65
N ALA A 139 0.60 20.88 -8.55
CA ALA A 139 0.87 19.69 -9.33
C ALA A 139 1.36 18.58 -8.39
N PHE A 140 0.57 17.53 -8.26
CA PHE A 140 1.03 16.27 -7.68
C PHE A 140 1.22 15.25 -8.79
N THR A 141 2.22 14.40 -8.60
CA THR A 141 2.43 13.20 -9.42
C THR A 141 2.38 12.00 -8.51
N ILE A 142 1.92 10.88 -9.04
CA ILE A 142 2.01 9.60 -8.36
C ILE A 142 3.14 8.84 -9.05
N ASP A 143 4.18 8.50 -8.29
CA ASP A 143 5.28 7.71 -8.84
C ASP A 143 4.84 6.26 -9.08
N THR A 144 5.68 5.49 -9.78
CA THR A 144 5.40 4.08 -10.09
C THR A 144 5.23 3.19 -8.86
N ASN A 145 5.67 3.66 -7.69
CA ASN A 145 5.53 2.95 -6.41
C ASN A 145 4.27 3.39 -5.64
N GLY A 146 3.42 4.23 -6.25
CA GLY A 146 2.22 4.77 -5.62
C GLY A 146 2.50 5.88 -4.61
N ASN A 147 3.71 6.45 -4.56
CA ASN A 147 3.98 7.59 -3.68
C ASN A 147 3.49 8.86 -4.35
N LEU A 148 2.75 9.65 -3.57
CA LEU A 148 2.31 10.96 -4.00
C LEU A 148 3.44 11.97 -3.80
N ARG A 149 3.93 12.55 -4.89
CA ARG A 149 4.94 13.61 -4.93
C ARG A 149 4.25 14.93 -5.24
N CYS A 150 4.20 15.82 -4.26
CA CYS A 150 3.75 17.19 -4.45
C CYS A 150 4.95 18.05 -4.88
N TYR A 151 4.79 18.82 -5.96
CA TYR A 151 5.74 19.87 -6.33
C TYR A 151 5.32 21.17 -5.66
N TRP A 152 5.80 21.41 -4.44
CA TRP A 152 5.56 22.66 -3.75
C TRP A 152 6.50 23.74 -4.31
N SER A 153 5.95 24.81 -4.89
CA SER A 153 6.71 26.05 -5.11
C SER A 153 7.09 26.63 -3.74
N SER A 154 8.35 27.07 -3.58
CA SER A 154 8.92 27.56 -2.31
C SER A 154 8.13 28.69 -1.65
N ASP A 155 7.29 29.41 -2.39
CA ASP A 155 6.50 30.53 -1.88
C ASP A 155 5.24 30.11 -1.08
N MET A 156 4.81 28.84 -1.18
CA MET A 156 3.59 28.36 -0.49
C MET A 156 3.78 27.99 0.99
N TYR A 157 5.01 27.91 1.50
CA TYR A 157 5.28 27.55 2.90
C TYR A 157 4.68 28.53 3.91
N LYS A 158 4.36 29.76 3.49
CA LYS A 158 3.76 30.80 4.34
C LYS A 158 2.25 30.66 4.56
N SER A 159 1.52 29.88 3.75
CA SER A 159 0.05 29.87 3.76
C SER A 159 -0.56 28.79 4.66
N ILE A 160 0.13 27.66 4.89
CA ILE A 160 -0.48 26.48 5.55
C ILE A 160 -0.47 26.56 7.10
N ARG A 161 0.08 27.63 7.71
CA ARG A 161 0.08 27.80 9.18
C ARG A 161 -1.22 28.31 9.80
N ARG A 162 -2.31 28.47 9.05
CA ARG A 162 -3.59 28.95 9.62
C ARG A 162 -4.80 28.24 9.02
N ARG A 163 -5.07 27.03 9.51
CA ARG A 163 -6.41 26.47 9.72
C ARG A 163 -6.23 25.15 10.47
N ALA A 164 -6.00 25.30 11.78
CA ALA A 164 -6.31 24.28 12.76
C ALA A 164 -7.80 24.43 13.12
#